data_AF-A0A7R7XZI9-F1
#
_entry.id   AF-A0A7R7XZI9-F1
#
_cell.length_a   1.000
_cell.length_b   1.000
_cell.length_c   1.000
_cell.angle_alpha   90.00
_cell.angle_beta   90.00
_cell.angle_gamma   90.00
#
_symmetry.space_group_name_H-M   'P 1'
#
loop_
_entity.id
_entity.type
_entity.pdbx_description
1 polymer ?
#
loop_
_entity_poly.entity_id
_entity_poly.type
_entity_poly.pdbx_seq_one_letter_code
_entity_poly.pdbx_strand_id
1 'polypeptide(L)'
;MAPGRLASFIVEAPTSHSPVEWQHDEHMKATSNDIYGKCCLADLKSLNLESNFGVLDPENVGYLQPTSADTPLEIMHKRFQRDGYLFVKGCISKEASSIYREAYFNYMPPSGLLQEGSKPVDGVFSHKNSRKYLLPGNLRR
;
A
#
# COMPACT_ATOMS: atom_id res chain seq x y z
N MET A 1 -14.69 -44.17 2.19
CA MET A 1 -15.93 -43.95 2.97
C MET A 1 -15.54 -43.56 4.38
N ALA A 2 -15.68 -42.28 4.72
CA ALA A 2 -15.51 -41.75 6.08
C ALA A 2 -16.81 -41.00 6.43
N PRO A 3 -17.45 -41.24 7.58
CA PRO A 3 -18.77 -40.69 7.87
C PRO A 3 -18.73 -39.36 8.63
N GLY A 4 -19.73 -38.52 8.35
CA GLY A 4 -20.43 -37.67 9.32
C GLY A 4 -19.72 -36.39 9.80
N ARG A 5 -19.95 -35.26 9.13
CA ARG A 5 -19.79 -33.93 9.74
C ARG A 5 -21.17 -33.39 10.14
N LEU A 6 -21.36 -33.25 11.45
CA LEU A 6 -22.51 -32.68 12.11
C LEU A 6 -22.83 -31.26 11.60
N ALA A 7 -24.12 -30.98 11.45
CA ALA A 7 -24.66 -29.67 11.13
C ALA A 7 -24.27 -28.64 12.21
N SER A 8 -23.74 -27.50 11.78
CA SER A 8 -23.54 -26.33 12.64
C SER A 8 -24.40 -25.18 12.14
N PHE A 9 -25.32 -24.79 13.02
CA PHE A 9 -26.30 -23.72 12.99
C PHE A 9 -25.83 -22.41 12.32
N ILE A 10 -26.69 -21.86 11.46
CA ILE A 10 -26.60 -20.49 10.99
C ILE A 10 -26.99 -19.58 12.16
N VAL A 11 -26.05 -18.77 12.63
CA VAL A 11 -26.34 -17.64 13.53
C VAL A 11 -26.38 -16.40 12.65
N GLU A 12 -27.57 -15.83 12.47
CA GLU A 12 -27.77 -14.53 11.83
C GLU A 12 -27.11 -13.44 12.68
N ALA A 13 -26.27 -12.62 12.05
CA ALA A 13 -25.67 -11.45 12.67
C ALA A 13 -26.66 -10.26 12.64
N PRO A 14 -26.86 -9.52 13.74
CA PRO A 14 -27.75 -8.37 13.76
C PRO A 14 -27.16 -7.21 12.96
N THR A 15 -27.92 -6.78 11.98
CA THR A 15 -27.74 -5.56 11.18
C THR A 15 -27.91 -4.32 12.06
N SER A 16 -26.82 -3.57 12.30
CA SER A 16 -26.90 -2.13 12.56
C SER A 16 -25.54 -1.47 12.37
N HIS A 17 -25.29 -0.95 11.17
CA HIS A 17 -24.29 0.10 10.98
C HIS A 17 -25.03 1.32 10.45
N SER A 18 -25.17 2.33 11.30
CA SER A 18 -25.50 3.68 10.88
C SER A 18 -24.43 4.19 9.91
N PRO A 19 -24.78 4.91 8.83
CA PRO A 19 -23.79 5.55 7.99
C PRO A 19 -23.04 6.60 8.82
N VAL A 20 -21.74 6.40 9.02
CA VAL A 20 -20.89 7.42 9.63
C VAL A 20 -20.63 8.44 8.54
N GLU A 21 -21.29 9.59 8.67
CA GLU A 21 -21.13 10.74 7.80
C GLU A 21 -19.69 11.28 7.93
N TRP A 22 -18.88 11.06 6.90
CA TRP A 22 -17.54 11.61 6.81
C TRP A 22 -17.65 13.13 6.62
N GLN A 23 -17.42 13.88 7.70
CA GLN A 23 -17.31 15.33 7.63
C GLN A 23 -16.12 15.69 6.73
N HIS A 24 -16.41 16.22 5.56
CA HIS A 24 -15.44 16.79 4.63
C HIS A 24 -14.93 18.11 5.22
N ASP A 25 -13.85 18.04 6.00
CA ASP A 25 -13.07 19.24 6.36
C ASP A 25 -12.24 19.68 5.13
N GLU A 26 -12.89 20.44 4.26
CA GLU A 26 -12.28 21.28 3.23
C GLU A 26 -11.45 22.39 3.90
N HIS A 27 -10.24 22.08 4.36
CA HIS A 27 -9.06 22.97 4.41
C HIS A 27 -7.92 22.32 5.23
N MET A 28 -7.31 21.25 4.71
CA MET A 28 -5.99 20.84 5.20
C MET A 28 -4.96 21.85 4.66
N LYS A 29 -4.71 22.88 5.47
CA LYS A 29 -3.71 23.92 5.19
C LYS A 29 -2.34 23.24 5.10
N ALA A 30 -1.79 23.20 3.88
CA ALA A 30 -0.49 22.59 3.60
C ALA A 30 0.56 23.13 4.57
N THR A 31 1.10 22.25 5.41
CA THR A 31 2.25 22.56 6.26
C THR A 31 3.45 22.88 5.35
N SER A 32 4.14 23.99 5.62
CA SER A 32 5.14 24.62 4.75
C SER A 32 6.40 23.79 4.42
N ASN A 33 6.51 22.56 4.91
CA ASN A 33 7.66 21.67 4.72
C ASN A 33 7.33 20.40 3.91
N ASP A 34 6.29 20.42 3.07
CA ASP A 34 5.97 19.25 2.24
C ASP A 34 6.97 19.09 1.08
N ILE A 35 8.03 18.33 1.35
CA ILE A 35 9.10 17.98 0.39
C ILE A 35 8.57 17.09 -0.75
N TYR A 36 7.34 16.59 -0.65
CA TYR A 36 6.70 15.75 -1.68
C TYR A 36 6.04 16.57 -2.80
N GLY A 37 6.20 17.90 -2.78
CA GLY A 37 5.62 18.81 -3.76
C GLY A 37 4.13 19.03 -3.52
N LYS A 38 3.55 20.07 -4.14
CA LYS A 38 2.10 20.22 -4.23
C LYS A 38 1.56 19.01 -5.00
N CYS A 39 1.14 17.96 -4.30
CA CYS A 39 0.27 16.96 -4.90
C CYS A 39 -0.99 17.68 -5.32
N CYS A 40 -1.19 17.87 -6.62
CA CYS A 40 -2.46 18.34 -7.15
C CYS A 40 -3.49 17.28 -6.76
N LEU A 41 -4.29 17.57 -5.74
CA LEU A 41 -5.39 16.71 -5.31
C LEU A 41 -6.35 16.65 -6.49
N ALA A 42 -6.32 15.55 -7.23
CA ALA A 42 -7.31 15.27 -8.24
C ALA A 42 -8.63 15.01 -7.50
N ASP A 43 -9.75 15.45 -8.09
CA ASP A 43 -11.06 15.10 -7.56
C ASP A 43 -11.23 13.58 -7.67
N LEU A 44 -11.18 12.90 -6.54
CA LEU A 44 -11.20 11.43 -6.47
C LEU A 44 -12.49 10.86 -7.07
N LYS A 45 -13.59 11.60 -7.01
CA LYS A 45 -14.89 11.18 -7.58
C LYS A 45 -14.90 11.22 -9.10
N SER A 46 -13.97 11.94 -9.72
CA SER A 46 -13.83 12.02 -11.18
C SER A 46 -12.93 10.91 -11.75
N LEU A 47 -12.24 10.14 -10.91
CA LEU A 47 -11.33 9.09 -11.32
C LEU A 47 -12.10 7.79 -11.61
N ASN A 48 -11.92 7.23 -12.80
CA ASN A 48 -12.38 5.87 -13.12
C ASN A 48 -11.28 4.87 -12.74
N LEU A 49 -11.34 4.35 -11.51
CA LEU A 49 -10.36 3.40 -10.99
C LEU A 49 -10.90 1.98 -11.05
N GLU A 50 -10.07 1.05 -11.53
CA GLU A 50 -10.37 -0.37 -11.60
C GLU A 50 -9.30 -1.18 -10.85
N SER A 51 -9.76 -2.21 -10.14
CA SER A 51 -8.93 -3.25 -9.54
C SER A 51 -8.94 -4.49 -10.43
N ASN A 52 -8.11 -5.48 -10.09
CA ASN A 52 -8.16 -6.82 -10.71
C ASN A 52 -9.55 -7.49 -10.56
N PHE A 53 -10.39 -6.98 -9.66
CA PHE A 53 -11.74 -7.46 -9.40
C PHE A 53 -12.85 -6.56 -9.97
N GLY A 54 -12.53 -5.54 -10.77
CA GLY A 54 -13.50 -4.64 -11.40
C GLY A 54 -13.43 -3.20 -10.89
N VAL A 55 -14.45 -2.40 -11.23
CA VAL A 55 -14.55 -0.97 -10.90
C VAL A 55 -14.57 -0.76 -9.38
N LEU A 56 -13.76 0.18 -8.90
CA LEU A 56 -13.74 0.58 -7.50
C LEU A 56 -14.88 1.57 -7.21
N ASP A 57 -15.53 1.38 -6.08
CA ASP A 57 -16.52 2.33 -5.57
C ASP A 57 -15.82 3.65 -5.19
N PRO A 58 -16.17 4.80 -5.82
CA PRO A 58 -15.56 6.08 -5.52
C PRO A 58 -15.67 6.49 -4.04
N GLU A 59 -16.69 6.02 -3.30
CA GLU A 59 -16.83 6.30 -1.87
C GLU A 59 -15.75 5.62 -1.02
N ASN A 60 -15.19 4.52 -1.51
CA ASN A 60 -14.11 3.77 -0.85
C ASN A 60 -12.70 4.24 -1.27
N VAL A 61 -12.62 5.27 -2.13
CA VAL A 61 -11.36 5.84 -2.60
C VAL A 61 -11.09 7.13 -1.83
N GLY A 62 -9.97 7.16 -1.12
CA GLY A 62 -9.56 8.29 -0.30
C GLY A 62 -8.06 8.45 -0.22
N TYR A 63 -7.60 9.65 0.12
CA TYR A 63 -6.21 9.87 0.47
C TYR A 63 -5.91 9.30 1.86
N LEU A 64 -4.78 8.61 1.99
CA LEU A 64 -4.31 8.10 3.27
C LEU A 64 -3.94 9.26 4.20
N GLN A 65 -4.48 9.23 5.42
CA GLN A 65 -4.24 10.26 6.42
C GLN A 65 -2.86 10.06 7.06
N PRO A 66 -1.91 11.00 6.89
CA PRO A 66 -0.58 10.86 7.47
C PRO A 66 -0.64 10.93 8.99
N THR A 67 0.13 10.06 9.64
CA THR A 67 0.32 10.02 11.09
C THR A 67 1.79 10.25 11.40
N SER A 68 2.09 11.16 12.33
CA SER A 68 3.46 11.38 12.79
C SER A 68 3.93 10.21 13.63
N ALA A 69 5.21 9.87 13.57
CA ALA A 69 5.84 8.85 14.41
C ALA A 69 5.77 9.21 15.91
N ASP A 70 5.69 10.50 16.24
CA ASP A 70 5.58 10.98 17.63
C ASP A 70 4.17 10.88 18.22
N THR A 71 3.19 10.41 17.43
CA THR A 71 1.81 10.27 17.89
C THR A 71 1.73 9.21 19.00
N PRO A 72 1.03 9.46 20.13
CA PRO A 72 0.89 8.45 21.17
C PRO A 72 0.25 7.15 20.66
N LEU A 73 0.74 6.02 21.15
CA LEU A 73 0.34 4.69 20.66
C LEU A 73 -1.16 4.45 20.83
N GLU A 74 -1.78 4.94 21.91
CA GLU A 74 -3.22 4.81 22.15
C GLU A 74 -4.03 5.52 21.07
N ILE A 75 -3.56 6.66 20.57
CA ILE A 75 -4.20 7.41 19.49
C ILE A 75 -4.00 6.70 18.16
N MET A 76 -2.80 6.19 17.89
CA MET A 76 -2.52 5.38 16.70
C MET A 76 -3.41 4.13 16.66
N HIS A 77 -3.61 3.48 17.80
CA HIS A 77 -4.47 2.31 17.92
C HIS A 77 -5.95 2.65 17.63
N LYS A 78 -6.46 3.75 18.18
CA LYS A 78 -7.82 4.24 17.87
C LYS A 78 -8.01 4.55 16.38
N ARG A 79 -7.02 5.17 15.74
CA ARG A 79 -7.03 5.43 14.29
C ARG A 79 -7.06 4.12 13.50
N PHE A 80 -6.22 3.16 13.87
CA PHE A 80 -6.20 1.86 13.22
C PHE A 80 -7.55 1.12 13.35
N GLN A 81 -8.18 1.15 14.53
CA GLN A 81 -9.50 0.54 14.73
C GLN A 81 -10.60 1.21 13.91
N ARG A 82 -10.55 2.54 13.78
CA ARG A 82 -11.54 3.33 13.02
C ARG A 82 -11.35 3.20 11.50
N ASP A 83 -10.12 3.30 11.03
CA ASP A 83 -9.78 3.46 9.61
C ASP A 83 -9.32 2.15 8.96
N GLY A 84 -8.94 1.14 9.75
CA GLY A 84 -8.39 -0.14 9.27
C GLY A 84 -6.95 -0.06 8.77
N TYR A 85 -6.32 1.12 8.80
CA TYR A 85 -4.93 1.33 8.36
C TYR A 85 -4.22 2.37 9.24
N LEU A 86 -2.91 2.47 9.06
CA LEU A 86 -2.12 3.56 9.60
C LEU A 86 -1.01 3.95 8.62
N PHE A 87 -1.01 5.22 8.18
CA PHE A 87 0.02 5.74 7.30
C PHE A 87 1.04 6.57 8.08
N VAL A 88 2.08 5.91 8.59
CA VAL A 88 3.13 6.57 9.38
C VAL A 88 4.31 6.93 8.49
N LYS A 89 4.63 8.22 8.39
CA LYS A 89 5.80 8.69 7.63
C LYS A 89 7.05 8.68 8.53
N GLY A 90 8.21 8.38 7.94
CA GLY A 90 9.50 8.49 8.63
C GLY A 90 9.93 7.28 9.47
N CYS A 91 9.18 6.17 9.47
CA CYS A 91 9.57 4.96 10.20
C CYS A 91 10.88 4.33 9.71
N ILE A 92 11.19 4.49 8.42
CA ILE A 92 12.40 3.96 7.79
C ILE A 92 13.17 5.15 7.21
N SER A 93 14.43 5.31 7.62
CA SER A 93 15.28 6.36 7.11
C SER A 93 15.58 6.16 5.62
N LYS A 94 15.85 7.24 4.90
CA LYS A 94 16.23 7.18 3.48
C LYS A 94 17.47 6.31 3.28
N GLU A 95 18.47 6.46 4.15
CA GLU A 95 19.71 5.69 4.10
C GLU A 95 19.46 4.19 4.29
N ALA A 96 18.67 3.81 5.30
CA ALA A 96 18.29 2.42 5.51
C ALA A 96 17.55 1.86 4.30
N SER A 97 16.56 2.60 3.75
CA SER A 97 15.84 2.20 2.55
C SER A 97 16.76 1.97 1.35
N SER A 98 17.76 2.83 1.14
CA SER A 98 18.74 2.69 0.07
C SER A 98 19.65 1.47 0.26
N ILE A 99 20.14 1.20 1.48
CA ILE A 99 20.99 0.03 1.77
C ILE A 99 20.23 -1.27 1.48
N TYR A 100 18.99 -1.39 1.99
CA TYR A 100 18.18 -2.59 1.75
C TYR A 100 17.79 -2.73 0.28
N ARG A 101 17.51 -1.61 -0.42
CA ARG A 101 17.26 -1.62 -1.86
C ARG A 101 18.47 -2.17 -2.62
N GLU A 102 19.66 -1.69 -2.33
CA GLU A 102 20.89 -2.17 -2.97
C GLU A 102 21.12 -3.66 -2.69
N ALA A 103 20.98 -4.10 -1.44
CA ALA A 103 21.13 -5.51 -1.06
C ALA A 103 20.12 -6.43 -1.78
N TYR A 104 18.86 -6.01 -1.89
CA TYR A 104 17.83 -6.75 -2.61
C TYR A 104 18.16 -6.85 -4.10
N PHE A 105 18.54 -5.74 -4.72
CA PHE A 105 18.84 -5.71 -6.14
C PHE A 105 20.17 -6.39 -6.51
N ASN A 106 21.10 -6.51 -5.57
CA ASN A 106 22.30 -7.35 -5.69
C ASN A 106 21.97 -8.86 -5.73
N TYR A 107 20.82 -9.28 -5.19
CA TYR A 107 20.35 -10.66 -5.27
C TYR A 107 19.53 -10.94 -6.56
N MET A 108 19.01 -9.88 -7.17
CA MET A 108 18.22 -9.92 -8.41
C MET A 108 19.00 -10.01 -9.76
N PRO A 109 20.34 -9.96 -9.89
CA PRO A 109 20.99 -9.94 -11.21
C PRO A 109 20.57 -11.07 -12.17
N PRO A 110 20.38 -12.33 -11.72
CA PRO A 110 19.98 -13.42 -12.62
C PRO A 110 18.59 -13.23 -13.24
N SER A 111 17.74 -12.37 -12.69
CA SER A 111 16.40 -12.13 -13.22
C SER A 111 16.41 -11.33 -14.52
N GLY A 112 17.47 -10.55 -14.79
CA GLY A 112 17.51 -9.59 -15.89
C GLY A 112 16.64 -8.35 -15.69
N LEU A 113 16.11 -8.13 -14.48
CA LEU A 113 15.18 -7.04 -14.15
C LEU A 113 15.82 -5.65 -14.26
N LEU A 114 17.09 -5.51 -13.88
CA LEU A 114 17.80 -4.24 -13.85
C LEU A 114 18.50 -3.92 -15.17
N GLN A 115 18.53 -2.64 -15.52
CA GLN A 115 19.25 -2.15 -16.69
C GLN A 115 20.74 -2.47 -16.59
N GLU A 116 21.30 -3.02 -17.66
CA GLU A 116 22.73 -3.32 -17.75
C GLU A 116 23.55 -2.03 -17.57
N GLY A 117 24.57 -2.09 -16.71
CA GLY A 117 25.42 -0.94 -16.38
C GLY A 117 24.85 0.07 -15.37
N SER A 118 23.60 -0.08 -14.94
CA SER A 118 23.05 0.73 -13.83
C SER A 118 23.51 0.22 -12.47
N LYS A 119 23.52 1.09 -11.45
CA LYS A 119 23.81 0.64 -10.08
C LYS A 119 22.56 -0.02 -9.49
N PRO A 120 22.70 -1.12 -8.72
CA PRO A 120 21.57 -1.78 -8.06
C PRO A 120 20.74 -0.84 -7.19
N VAL A 121 21.38 0.12 -6.52
CA VAL A 121 20.70 1.13 -5.68
C VAL A 121 19.75 2.04 -6.47
N ASP A 122 20.02 2.26 -7.76
CA ASP A 122 19.19 3.11 -8.62
C ASP A 122 17.88 2.41 -9.03
N GLY A 123 17.87 1.06 -9.00
CA GLY A 123 16.68 0.25 -9.26
C GLY A 123 16.07 0.44 -10.66
N VAL A 124 16.89 0.84 -11.65
CA VAL A 124 16.40 1.18 -12.99
C VAL A 124 16.00 -0.08 -13.74
N PHE A 125 14.77 -0.09 -14.24
CA PHE A 125 14.19 -1.20 -14.99
C PHE A 125 14.90 -1.43 -16.34
N SER A 126 15.12 -2.69 -16.72
CA SER A 126 15.89 -3.04 -17.93
C SER A 126 15.17 -2.81 -19.25
N HIS A 127 13.89 -2.43 -19.24
CA HIS A 127 13.01 -2.29 -20.40
C HIS A 127 12.84 -3.58 -21.23
N LYS A 128 13.33 -4.72 -20.73
CA LYS A 128 13.13 -6.04 -21.36
C LYS A 128 11.70 -6.54 -21.14
N ASN A 129 11.30 -7.57 -21.88
CA ASN A 129 9.97 -8.14 -21.80
C ASN A 129 9.67 -8.66 -20.38
N SER A 130 8.67 -8.07 -19.72
CA SER A 130 8.36 -8.37 -18.33
C SER A 130 7.85 -9.78 -18.06
N ARG A 131 7.29 -10.45 -19.07
CA ARG A 131 6.85 -11.84 -18.96
C ARG A 131 8.01 -12.85 -18.95
N LYS A 132 9.22 -12.39 -19.26
CA LYS A 132 10.44 -13.22 -19.29
C LYS A 132 11.27 -13.09 -18.00
N TYR A 133 10.86 -12.26 -17.05
CA TYR A 133 11.56 -12.18 -15.77
C TYR A 133 11.35 -13.45 -14.96
N LEU A 134 12.46 -14.08 -14.62
CA LEU A 134 12.49 -15.21 -13.71
C LEU A 134 12.70 -14.69 -12.30
N LEU A 135 11.84 -15.12 -11.37
CA LEU A 135 12.03 -14.85 -9.96
C LEU A 135 13.38 -15.41 -9.48
N PRO A 136 14.02 -14.78 -8.49
CA PRO A 136 15.18 -15.37 -7.83
C PRO A 136 14.86 -16.80 -7.39
N GLY A 137 15.75 -17.75 -7.72
CA GLY A 137 15.57 -19.17 -7.44
C GLY A 137 14.87 -19.98 -8.52
N ASN A 138 14.24 -19.35 -9.53
CA ASN A 138 13.68 -20.08 -10.69
C ASN A 138 14.74 -20.43 -11.76
N LEU A 139 15.95 -19.89 -11.66
CA LEU A 139 17.10 -20.42 -12.39
C LEU A 139 17.49 -21.77 -11.76
N ARG A 140 17.06 -22.87 -12.37
CA ARG A 140 17.70 -24.16 -12.13
C ARG A 140 19.10 -24.08 -12.73
N ARG A 141 20.13 -24.15 -11.88
CA ARG A 141 21.52 -24.33 -12.31
C ARG A 141 21.70 -25.71 -12.93
#